data_AF-A0A9P1G3C0-F1
#
_entry.id   AF-A0A9P1G3C0-F1
#
_cell.length_a   1.000
_cell.length_b   1.000
_cell.length_c   1.000
_cell.angle_alpha   90.00
_cell.angle_beta   90.00
_cell.angle_gamma   90.00
#
_symmetry.space_group_name_H-M   'P 1'
#
loop_
_entity.id
_entity.type
_entity.pdbx_description
1 polymer ?
#
loop_
_entity_poly.entity_id
_entity_poly.type
_entity_poly.pdbx_seq_one_letter_code
_entity_poly.pdbx_strand_id
1 'polypeptide(L)'
;MEEAARCQVDWQLAPFLKGFCEEPFTREVQNFLRRHAADFCRGGKEGESGYPLRWTELHSDYIQLFERQLKSVVQEEGFSLHDFHQHLSDLSEAARTRTSEDFLPGCGPSYIPPAPGIKVAEFWSFLDALTASTDFAHFLEVMQREAGKVQEVKIPCV
;
A
#
# COMPACT_ATOMS: atom_id res chain seq x y z
N MET A 1 32.01 -16.76 -12.65
CA MET A 1 31.58 -15.68 -11.75
C MET A 1 30.49 -14.95 -12.51
N GLU A 2 29.30 -15.57 -12.61
CA GLU A 2 28.32 -15.24 -13.64
C GLU A 2 26.91 -15.59 -13.13
N GLU A 3 26.45 -14.84 -12.12
CA GLU A 3 25.09 -14.97 -11.54
C GLU A 3 24.54 -13.57 -11.16
N ALA A 4 24.77 -12.58 -12.03
CA ALA A 4 24.18 -11.23 -11.90
C ALA A 4 23.24 -10.89 -13.07
N ALA A 5 22.75 -11.91 -13.78
CA ALA A 5 21.83 -11.72 -14.88
C ALA A 5 20.38 -11.82 -14.38
N ARG A 6 19.63 -10.72 -14.58
CA ARG A 6 18.15 -10.63 -14.68
C ARG A 6 17.33 -10.20 -13.46
N CYS A 7 17.86 -9.34 -12.60
CA CYS A 7 16.97 -8.37 -11.94
C CYS A 7 16.88 -7.13 -12.83
N GLN A 8 16.23 -7.28 -13.99
CA GLN A 8 15.90 -6.17 -14.88
C GLN A 8 14.69 -5.45 -14.28
N VAL A 9 14.82 -4.98 -13.04
CA VAL A 9 13.84 -4.10 -12.42
C VAL A 9 13.98 -2.79 -13.15
N ASP A 10 13.18 -2.65 -14.20
CA ASP A 10 13.25 -1.53 -15.11
C ASP A 10 12.97 -0.25 -14.33
N TRP A 11 13.85 0.74 -14.49
CA TRP A 11 13.80 2.09 -13.91
C TRP A 11 12.48 2.82 -14.23
N GLN A 12 11.71 2.26 -15.15
CA GLN A 12 10.38 2.66 -15.59
C GLN A 12 9.31 2.64 -14.49
N LEU A 13 9.50 1.90 -13.38
CA LEU A 13 8.56 1.90 -12.26
C LEU A 13 8.85 2.94 -11.19
N ALA A 14 10.04 3.53 -11.18
CA ALA A 14 10.39 4.52 -10.17
C ALA A 14 9.40 5.71 -10.16
N PRO A 15 8.95 6.26 -11.31
CA PRO A 15 7.91 7.29 -11.33
C PRO A 15 6.57 6.79 -10.79
N PHE A 16 6.19 5.55 -11.11
CA PHE A 16 4.95 4.95 -10.67
C PHE A 16 4.94 4.78 -9.14
N LEU A 17 5.92 4.05 -8.60
CA LEU A 17 6.04 3.84 -7.17
C LEU A 17 6.23 5.16 -6.44
N LYS A 18 6.91 6.13 -7.05
CA LYS A 18 6.97 7.49 -6.53
C LYS A 18 5.57 8.07 -6.40
N GLY A 19 4.76 8.07 -7.46
CA GLY A 19 3.35 8.53 -7.46
C GLY A 19 2.50 7.98 -6.30
N PHE A 20 2.76 6.74 -5.89
CA PHE A 20 2.09 6.08 -4.77
C PHE A 20 2.79 6.26 -3.42
N CYS A 21 4.09 6.52 -3.41
CA CYS A 21 4.83 6.89 -2.21
C CYS A 21 4.82 8.42 -2.00
N GLU A 22 4.19 9.19 -2.89
CA GLU A 22 4.11 10.63 -2.74
C GLU A 22 3.30 10.98 -1.50
N GLU A 23 3.73 12.06 -0.88
CA GLU A 23 3.19 12.61 0.35
C GLU A 23 1.66 12.80 0.30
N PRO A 24 1.07 13.34 -0.79
CA PRO A 24 -0.38 13.55 -0.86
C PRO A 24 -1.17 12.23 -0.77
N PHE A 25 -0.80 11.22 -1.55
CA PHE A 25 -1.51 9.95 -1.57
C PHE A 25 -1.33 9.17 -0.27
N THR A 26 -0.09 9.04 0.20
CA THR A 26 0.20 8.35 1.47
C THR A 26 -0.55 9.01 2.62
N ARG A 27 -0.59 10.35 2.65
CA ARG A 27 -1.34 11.12 3.65
C ARG A 27 -2.85 10.91 3.52
N GLU A 28 -3.40 10.85 2.31
CA GLU A 28 -4.83 10.56 2.10
C GLU A 28 -5.22 9.17 2.61
N VAL A 29 -4.45 8.13 2.26
CA VAL A 29 -4.65 6.76 2.77
C VAL A 29 -4.57 6.74 4.29
N GLN A 30 -3.52 7.32 4.88
CA GLN A 30 -3.37 7.37 6.34
C GLN A 30 -4.52 8.13 7.02
N ASN A 31 -4.99 9.23 6.43
CA ASN A 31 -6.12 9.99 6.95
C ASN A 31 -7.41 9.18 6.87
N PHE A 32 -7.65 8.45 5.78
CA PHE A 32 -8.78 7.55 5.64
C PHE A 32 -8.76 6.49 6.74
N LEU A 33 -7.64 5.79 6.90
CA LEU A 33 -7.46 4.75 7.92
C LEU A 33 -7.71 5.31 9.32
N ARG A 34 -7.09 6.44 9.69
CA ARG A 34 -7.27 7.04 11.02
C ARG A 34 -8.71 7.47 11.32
N ARG A 35 -9.44 7.97 10.32
CA ARG A 35 -10.83 8.42 10.49
C ARG A 35 -11.79 7.27 10.72
N HIS A 36 -11.53 6.12 10.11
CA HIS A 36 -12.48 5.02 10.02
C HIS A 36 -12.08 3.80 10.84
N ALA A 37 -10.81 3.64 11.23
CA ALA A 37 -10.33 2.49 12.00
C ALA A 37 -11.13 2.26 13.30
N ALA A 38 -11.58 3.32 13.98
CA ALA A 38 -12.39 3.20 15.20
C ALA A 38 -13.72 2.47 14.98
N ASP A 39 -14.28 2.50 13.75
CA ASP A 39 -15.50 1.78 13.39
C ASP A 39 -15.29 0.25 13.34
N PHE A 40 -14.02 -0.19 13.31
CA PHE A 40 -13.62 -1.59 13.27
C PHE A 40 -13.21 -2.14 14.65
N CYS A 41 -13.11 -1.28 15.68
CA CYS A 41 -12.83 -1.72 17.06
C CYS A 41 -13.93 -2.59 17.68
N ARG A 42 -15.18 -2.46 17.21
CA ARG A 42 -16.38 -3.01 17.89
C ARG A 42 -17.16 -4.05 17.08
N GLY A 43 -16.76 -4.33 15.85
CA GLY A 43 -17.60 -5.12 14.93
C GLY A 43 -17.28 -6.60 14.97
N GLY A 44 -18.17 -7.33 15.63
CA GLY A 44 -18.16 -8.78 15.70
C GLY A 44 -18.58 -9.23 17.09
N LYS A 45 -19.85 -9.00 17.46
CA LYS A 45 -20.42 -9.86 18.50
C LYS A 45 -20.45 -11.27 17.91
N GLU A 46 -19.84 -12.23 18.59
CA GLU A 46 -19.94 -13.65 18.23
C GLU A 46 -21.43 -14.00 18.03
N GLY A 47 -21.83 -14.29 16.78
CA GLY A 47 -23.18 -14.74 16.45
C GLY A 47 -23.93 -13.95 15.37
N GLU A 48 -23.47 -12.77 14.95
CA GLU A 48 -24.08 -12.07 13.80
C GLU A 48 -23.51 -12.60 12.47
N SER A 49 -24.39 -13.12 11.61
CA SER A 49 -24.03 -13.63 10.29
C SER A 49 -23.81 -12.49 9.30
N GLY A 50 -22.65 -11.83 9.36
CA GLY A 50 -22.21 -10.86 8.36
C GLY A 50 -21.53 -9.62 8.93
N TYR A 51 -20.87 -8.87 8.05
CA TYR A 51 -20.23 -7.61 8.40
C TYR A 51 -21.24 -6.46 8.37
N PRO A 52 -21.07 -5.41 9.21
CA PRO A 52 -21.88 -4.21 9.13
C PRO A 52 -21.87 -3.63 7.72
N LEU A 53 -23.02 -3.20 7.20
CA LEU A 53 -23.14 -2.55 5.87
C LEU A 53 -22.14 -1.40 5.72
N ARG A 54 -21.94 -0.63 6.81
CA ARG A 54 -20.98 0.47 6.86
C ARG A 54 -19.54 0.04 6.54
N TRP A 55 -19.13 -1.19 6.86
CA TRP A 55 -17.79 -1.69 6.52
C TRP A 55 -17.65 -1.93 5.02
N THR A 56 -18.69 -2.45 4.38
CA THR A 56 -18.71 -2.63 2.92
C THR A 56 -18.75 -1.29 2.18
N GLU A 57 -19.45 -0.29 2.71
CA GLU A 57 -19.42 1.08 2.18
C GLU A 57 -18.03 1.70 2.29
N LEU A 58 -17.37 1.54 3.44
CA LEU A 58 -16.00 2.04 3.63
C LEU A 58 -14.99 1.33 2.73
N HIS A 59 -15.16 0.05 2.45
CA HIS A 59 -14.30 -0.64 1.47
C HIS A 59 -14.51 -0.10 0.06
N SER A 60 -15.76 0.18 -0.34
CA SER A 60 -16.06 0.83 -1.62
C SER A 60 -15.40 2.21 -1.74
N ASP A 61 -15.43 3.01 -0.68
CA ASP A 61 -14.75 4.31 -0.64
C ASP A 61 -13.23 4.17 -0.73
N TYR A 62 -12.68 3.16 -0.07
CA TYR A 62 -11.25 2.83 -0.12
C TYR A 62 -10.80 2.37 -1.52
N ILE A 63 -11.60 1.52 -2.18
CA ILE A 63 -11.41 1.12 -3.58
C ILE A 63 -11.35 2.35 -4.48
N GLN A 64 -12.32 3.26 -4.36
CA GLN A 64 -12.37 4.47 -5.18
C GLN A 64 -11.17 5.38 -4.97
N LEU A 65 -10.64 5.47 -3.74
CA LEU A 65 -9.42 6.21 -3.44
C LEU A 65 -8.23 5.65 -4.20
N PHE A 66 -8.02 4.33 -4.16
CA PHE A 66 -6.93 3.65 -4.86
C PHE A 66 -7.08 3.70 -6.38
N GLU A 67 -8.29 3.47 -6.91
CA GLU A 67 -8.53 3.52 -8.35
C GLU A 67 -8.26 4.91 -8.94
N ARG A 68 -8.62 5.99 -8.24
CA ARG A 68 -8.34 7.35 -8.71
C ARG A 68 -6.85 7.60 -8.80
N GLN A 69 -6.09 7.22 -7.78
CA GLN A 69 -4.64 7.37 -7.81
C GLN A 69 -4.01 6.51 -8.90
N LEU A 70 -4.44 5.25 -9.01
CA LEU A 70 -3.96 4.33 -10.03
C LEU A 70 -4.22 4.85 -11.44
N LYS A 71 -5.42 5.39 -11.70
CA LYS A 71 -5.72 6.01 -12.99
C LYS A 71 -4.83 7.23 -13.26
N SER A 72 -4.58 8.10 -12.27
CA SER A 72 -3.70 9.27 -12.45
C SER A 72 -2.28 8.85 -12.82
N VAL A 73 -1.69 7.95 -12.04
CA VAL A 73 -0.30 7.53 -12.23
C VAL A 73 -0.12 6.73 -13.53
N VAL A 74 -1.05 5.84 -13.85
CA VAL A 74 -1.01 5.06 -15.11
C VAL A 74 -1.16 5.98 -16.33
N GLN A 75 -2.04 7.00 -16.27
CA GLN A 75 -2.25 7.95 -17.37
C GLN A 75 -1.07 8.90 -17.56
N GLU A 76 -0.47 9.38 -16.48
CA GLU A 76 0.67 10.30 -16.53
C GLU A 76 1.92 9.65 -17.12
N GLU A 77 2.15 8.38 -16.80
CA GLU A 77 3.36 7.65 -17.19
C GLU A 77 3.20 6.79 -18.45
N GLY A 78 1.97 6.66 -18.99
CA GLY A 78 1.70 5.95 -20.25
C GLY A 78 1.80 4.42 -20.16
N PHE A 79 1.73 3.83 -18.97
CA PHE A 79 1.79 2.38 -18.75
C PHE A 79 0.43 1.71 -18.97
N SER A 80 0.42 0.40 -19.18
CA SER A 80 -0.80 -0.40 -19.05
C SER A 80 -0.94 -0.96 -17.63
N LEU A 81 -2.17 -1.27 -17.21
CA LEU A 81 -2.42 -1.99 -15.95
C LEU A 81 -1.73 -3.36 -15.92
N HIS A 82 -1.59 -4.01 -17.09
CA HIS A 82 -0.91 -5.29 -17.20
C HIS A 82 0.58 -5.17 -16.86
N ASP A 83 1.26 -4.17 -17.44
CA ASP A 83 2.67 -3.90 -17.17
C ASP A 83 2.87 -3.61 -15.68
N PHE A 84 1.98 -2.81 -15.09
CA PHE A 84 1.99 -2.51 -13.67
C PHE A 84 1.94 -3.78 -12.79
N HIS A 85 1.04 -4.72 -13.07
CA HIS A 85 0.94 -5.96 -12.30
C HIS A 85 2.18 -6.86 -12.45
N GLN A 86 2.69 -7.00 -13.67
CA GLN A 86 3.91 -7.79 -13.92
C GLN A 86 5.09 -7.23 -13.12
N HIS A 87 5.23 -5.91 -13.16
CA HIS A 87 6.25 -5.18 -12.45
C HIS A 87 6.16 -5.27 -10.92
N LEU A 88 4.95 -5.22 -10.35
CA LEU A 88 4.78 -5.48 -8.92
C LEU A 88 5.20 -6.90 -8.53
N SER A 89 4.92 -7.89 -9.38
CA SER A 89 5.37 -9.26 -9.16
C SER A 89 6.90 -9.31 -9.08
N ASP A 90 7.60 -8.73 -10.05
CA ASP A 90 9.06 -8.72 -10.11
C ASP A 90 9.68 -8.00 -8.89
N LEU A 91 9.11 -6.85 -8.51
CA LEU A 91 9.54 -6.10 -7.33
C LEU A 91 9.29 -6.86 -6.03
N SER A 92 8.17 -7.59 -5.93
CA SER A 92 7.86 -8.39 -4.75
C SER A 92 8.84 -9.55 -4.58
N GLU A 93 9.23 -10.20 -5.68
CA GLU A 93 10.26 -11.25 -5.67
C GLU A 93 11.61 -10.69 -5.25
N ALA A 94 11.98 -9.53 -5.79
CA ALA A 94 13.18 -8.81 -5.39
C ALA A 94 13.14 -8.44 -3.89
N ALA A 95 12.03 -7.90 -3.39
CA ALA A 95 11.90 -7.45 -2.01
C ALA A 95 12.02 -8.59 -0.98
N ARG A 96 11.61 -9.81 -1.33
CA ARG A 96 11.64 -10.99 -0.41
C ARG A 96 13.03 -11.37 0.09
N THR A 97 14.08 -11.01 -0.64
CA THR A 97 15.47 -11.35 -0.30
C THR A 97 16.21 -10.20 0.39
N ARG A 98 15.50 -9.11 0.73
CA ARG A 98 16.07 -7.86 1.24
C ARG A 98 15.50 -7.52 2.62
N THR A 99 16.19 -6.65 3.35
CA THR A 99 15.75 -6.14 4.64
C THR A 99 14.85 -4.92 4.46
N SER A 100 14.09 -4.54 5.50
CA SER A 100 13.15 -3.42 5.48
C SER A 100 13.81 -2.07 5.17
N GLU A 101 15.08 -1.90 5.56
CA GLU A 101 15.84 -0.66 5.39
C GLU A 101 16.55 -0.56 4.03
N ASP A 102 16.61 -1.66 3.27
CA ASP A 102 17.22 -1.68 1.94
C ASP A 102 16.34 -0.94 0.93
N PHE A 103 16.97 -0.36 -0.10
CA PHE A 103 16.26 0.18 -1.25
C PHE A 103 15.87 -0.92 -2.22
N LEU A 104 14.70 -0.76 -2.84
CA LEU A 104 14.33 -1.61 -3.96
C LEU A 104 15.34 -1.43 -5.12
N PRO A 105 15.61 -2.50 -5.90
CA PRO A 105 16.42 -2.39 -7.12
C PRO A 105 15.87 -1.31 -8.04
N GLY A 106 16.75 -0.48 -8.61
CA GLY A 106 16.34 0.62 -9.48
C GLY A 106 15.65 1.80 -8.78
N CYS A 107 15.34 1.68 -7.49
CA CYS A 107 14.66 2.71 -6.70
C CYS A 107 15.58 3.25 -5.58
N GLY A 108 16.89 3.21 -5.78
CA GLY A 108 17.83 3.89 -4.87
C GLY A 108 17.66 5.42 -4.93
N PRO A 109 18.15 6.15 -3.93
CA PRO A 109 18.13 7.61 -3.98
C PRO A 109 18.91 8.10 -5.20
N SER A 110 18.29 8.97 -5.99
CA SER A 110 18.95 9.66 -7.10
C SER A 110 19.27 11.08 -6.69
N TYR A 111 20.42 11.57 -7.14
CA TYR A 111 20.81 12.98 -6.96
C TYR A 111 20.49 13.83 -8.19
N ILE A 112 20.14 13.21 -9.31
CA ILE A 112 19.85 13.88 -10.59
C ILE A 112 18.76 13.11 -11.35
N PRO A 113 17.49 13.57 -11.34
CA PRO A 113 16.94 14.58 -10.42
C PRO A 113 16.95 14.07 -8.97
N PRO A 114 16.99 14.97 -7.96
CA PRO A 114 16.95 14.56 -6.56
C PRO A 114 15.63 13.83 -6.27
N ALA A 115 15.73 12.56 -5.92
CA ALA A 115 14.59 11.72 -5.57
C ALA A 115 14.95 10.85 -4.36
N PRO A 116 14.09 10.78 -3.33
CA PRO A 116 14.26 9.79 -2.28
C PRO A 116 14.13 8.40 -2.92
N GLY A 117 15.00 7.48 -2.50
CA GLY A 117 14.84 6.08 -2.88
C GLY A 117 13.64 5.48 -2.16
N ILE A 118 13.11 4.38 -2.69
CA ILE A 118 12.01 3.65 -2.08
C ILE A 118 12.59 2.47 -1.31
N LYS A 119 12.35 2.46 0.00
CA LYS A 119 12.73 1.35 0.86
C LYS A 119 11.79 0.16 0.69
N VAL A 120 12.30 -1.03 0.98
CA VAL A 120 11.51 -2.27 1.02
C VAL A 120 10.33 -2.15 1.98
N ALA A 121 10.49 -1.49 3.13
CA ALA A 121 9.38 -1.25 4.08
C ALA A 121 8.25 -0.41 3.46
N GLU A 122 8.59 0.63 2.70
CA GLU A 122 7.62 1.52 2.04
C GLU A 122 6.88 0.77 0.94
N PHE A 123 7.60 -0.05 0.17
CA PHE A 123 7.01 -0.92 -0.84
C PHE A 123 6.03 -1.94 -0.26
N TRP A 124 6.39 -2.63 0.83
CA TRP A 124 5.46 -3.57 1.46
C TRP A 124 4.24 -2.86 2.05
N SER A 125 4.41 -1.67 2.62
CA SER A 125 3.29 -0.85 3.12
C SER A 125 2.35 -0.45 1.99
N PHE A 126 2.90 -0.08 0.83
CA PHE A 126 2.14 0.18 -0.37
C PHE A 126 1.40 -1.06 -0.87
N LEU A 127 2.09 -2.21 -0.98
CA LEU A 127 1.50 -3.45 -1.46
C LEU A 127 0.36 -3.90 -0.53
N ASP A 128 0.56 -3.80 0.79
CA ASP A 128 -0.46 -4.10 1.81
C ASP A 128 -1.72 -3.23 1.61
N ALA A 129 -1.51 -1.93 1.37
CA ALA A 129 -2.60 -0.99 1.13
C ALA A 129 -3.31 -1.24 -0.21
N LEU A 130 -2.58 -1.63 -1.25
CA LEU A 130 -3.13 -2.02 -2.55
C LEU A 130 -3.92 -3.32 -2.46
N THR A 131 -3.40 -4.34 -1.77
CA THR A 131 -4.10 -5.61 -1.54
C THR A 131 -5.41 -5.37 -0.79
N ALA A 132 -5.42 -4.50 0.23
CA ALA A 132 -6.65 -4.07 0.91
C ALA A 132 -7.66 -3.40 -0.04
N SER A 133 -7.23 -2.76 -1.12
CA SER A 133 -8.17 -2.19 -2.11
C SER A 133 -8.81 -3.25 -3.00
N THR A 134 -8.29 -4.48 -3.06
CA THR A 134 -8.85 -5.55 -3.88
C THR A 134 -9.47 -6.68 -3.08
N ASP A 135 -9.03 -6.85 -1.82
CA ASP A 135 -9.45 -7.91 -0.93
C ASP A 135 -10.10 -7.31 0.31
N PHE A 136 -11.39 -7.63 0.50
CA PHE A 136 -12.16 -7.14 1.63
C PHE A 136 -11.67 -7.70 2.97
N ALA A 137 -11.25 -8.97 3.04
CA ALA A 137 -10.72 -9.54 4.27
C ALA A 137 -9.42 -8.84 4.67
N HIS A 138 -8.54 -8.60 3.69
CA HIS A 138 -7.29 -7.86 3.90
C HIS A 138 -7.55 -6.41 4.34
N PHE A 139 -8.57 -5.77 3.78
CA PHE A 139 -9.02 -4.44 4.23
C PHE A 139 -9.43 -4.44 5.70
N LEU A 140 -10.17 -5.45 6.16
CA LEU A 140 -10.54 -5.57 7.57
C LEU A 140 -9.31 -5.68 8.47
N GLU A 141 -8.34 -6.52 8.10
CA GLU A 141 -7.09 -6.69 8.86
C GLU A 141 -6.33 -5.37 8.98
N VAL A 142 -6.19 -4.62 7.88
CA VAL A 142 -5.55 -3.30 7.88
C VAL A 142 -6.29 -2.33 8.81
N MET A 143 -7.62 -2.25 8.71
CA MET A 143 -8.42 -1.35 9.55
C MET A 143 -8.37 -1.72 11.03
N GLN A 144 -8.41 -3.02 11.36
CA GLN A 144 -8.31 -3.51 12.74
C GLN A 144 -6.92 -3.28 13.32
N ARG A 145 -5.86 -3.48 12.54
CA ARG A 145 -4.47 -3.18 12.94
C ARG A 145 -4.31 -1.70 13.26
N GLU A 146 -4.83 -0.82 12.40
CA GLU A 146 -4.82 0.63 12.65
C GLU A 146 -5.69 1.00 13.86
N ALA A 147 -6.81 0.31 14.07
CA ALA A 147 -7.67 0.50 15.22
C ALA A 147 -6.97 0.19 16.55
N GLY A 148 -6.13 -0.86 16.57
CA GLY A 148 -5.26 -1.19 17.70
C GLY A 148 -4.25 -0.09 18.03
N LYS A 149 -3.62 0.49 17.02
CA LYS A 149 -2.66 1.61 17.19
C LYS A 149 -3.31 2.86 17.79
N VAL A 150 -4.57 3.14 17.41
CA VAL A 150 -5.32 4.29 17.96
C VAL A 150 -5.70 4.08 19.43
N GLN A 151 -5.83 2.82 19.88
CA GLN A 151 -6.08 2.49 21.29
C GLN A 151 -4.82 2.55 22.15
N GLU A 152 -3.63 2.17 21.65
CA GLU A 152 -2.39 2.26 22.43
C GLU A 152 -2.01 3.70 22.86
N VAL A 153 -2.45 4.70 22.09
CA VAL A 153 -2.22 6.12 22.41
C VAL A 153 -3.27 6.68 23.38
N LYS A 154 -4.39 5.98 23.58
CA LYS A 154 -5.45 6.35 24.52
C LYS A 154 -5.53 5.29 25.62
N ILE A 155 -4.86 5.54 26.74
CA ILE A 155 -5.04 4.98 28.10
C ILE A 155 -6.20 3.97 28.20
N PRO A 156 -5.97 2.75 28.73
CA PRO A 156 -6.92 1.65 28.65
C PRO A 156 -8.29 2.06 29.18
N CYS A 157 -9.32 1.92 28.35
CA CYS A 157 -10.70 2.01 28.78
C CYS A 157 -11.00 0.81 29.67
N VAL A 158 -11.00 1.05 30.98
CA VAL A 158 -11.62 0.20 32.01
C VAL A 158 -13.14 0.34 31.92
#